data_AF-A0A368N041-F1
#
_entry.id   AF-A0A368N041-F1
#
_cell.length_a   1.000
_cell.length_b   1.000
_cell.length_c   1.000
_cell.angle_alpha   90.00
_cell.angle_beta   90.00
_cell.angle_gamma   90.00
#
_symmetry.space_group_name_H-M   'P 1'
#
loop_
_entity.id
_entity.type
_entity.pdbx_description
1 polymer ?
#
loop_
_entity_poly.entity_id
_entity_poly.type
_entity_poly.pdbx_seq_one_letter_code
_entity_poly.pdbx_strand_id
1 'polypeptide(L)'
;MDTVTIFEDYFIKLNKKFGITKLNYSEDSLDLDEKYIRNMVFASDDFNAEYEGLKNKCRKIYKTLKRGFLLKIRKDMSNNYFITII
;
A
#
# COMPACT_ATOMS: atom_id res chain seq x y z
N MET A 1 21.06 -1.48 -1.33
CA MET A 1 19.68 -1.79 -0.91
C MET A 1 18.75 -1.05 -1.84
N ASP A 2 18.09 -1.77 -2.75
CA ASP A 2 17.14 -1.16 -3.67
C ASP A 2 15.98 -0.55 -2.87
N THR A 3 15.69 0.72 -3.14
CA THR A 3 14.68 1.48 -2.40
C THR A 3 13.31 0.81 -2.48
N VAL A 4 13.08 0.02 -3.53
CA VAL A 4 11.85 -0.76 -3.77
C VAL A 4 11.60 -1.81 -2.69
N THR A 5 12.61 -2.59 -2.30
CA THR A 5 12.47 -3.64 -1.28
C THR A 5 12.10 -3.07 0.10
N ILE A 6 12.60 -1.87 0.43
CA ILE A 6 12.27 -1.18 1.68
C ILE A 6 10.78 -0.79 1.75
N PHE A 7 10.13 -0.61 0.60
CA PHE A 7 8.70 -0.34 0.56
C PHE A 7 7.87 -1.61 0.67
N GLU A 8 8.41 -2.77 0.26
CA GLU A 8 7.67 -4.03 0.27
C GLU A 8 7.21 -4.43 1.67
N ASP A 9 8.12 -4.40 2.65
CA ASP A 9 7.80 -4.73 4.05
C ASP A 9 6.70 -3.83 4.63
N TYR A 10 6.70 -2.55 4.27
CA TYR A 10 5.70 -1.59 4.74
C TYR A 10 4.30 -1.95 4.20
N PHE A 11 4.19 -2.25 2.91
CA PHE A 11 2.92 -2.64 2.30
C PHE A 11 2.43 -4.01 2.80
N ILE A 12 3.34 -4.95 3.07
CA ILE A 12 3.00 -6.23 3.72
C ILE A 12 2.41 -5.98 5.12
N LYS A 13 3.01 -5.07 5.92
CA LYS A 13 2.47 -4.69 7.24
C LYS A 13 1.06 -4.12 7.11
N LEU A 14 0.83 -3.23 6.14
CA LEU A 14 -0.49 -2.65 5.90
C LEU A 14 -1.53 -3.70 5.47
N ASN A 15 -1.14 -4.65 4.61
CA ASN A 15 -2.03 -5.75 4.26
C ASN A 15 -2.39 -6.60 5.48
N LYS A 16 -1.42 -6.94 6.33
CA LYS A 16 -1.67 -7.72 7.56
C LYS A 16 -2.57 -6.98 8.55
N LYS A 17 -2.38 -5.67 8.74
CA LYS A 17 -3.12 -4.88 9.72
C LYS A 17 -4.52 -4.49 9.24
N PHE A 18 -4.63 -3.99 8.02
CA PHE A 18 -5.85 -3.35 7.50
C PHE A 18 -6.50 -4.14 6.36
N GLY A 19 -5.84 -5.17 5.83
CA GLY A 19 -6.35 -5.94 4.71
C GLY A 19 -6.27 -5.20 3.36
N ILE A 20 -5.42 -4.18 3.24
CA ILE A 20 -5.23 -3.42 1.99
C ILE A 20 -4.59 -4.34 0.94
N THR A 21 -5.28 -4.57 -0.17
CA THR A 21 -4.81 -5.45 -1.25
C THR A 21 -4.45 -4.68 -2.53
N LYS A 22 -4.93 -3.44 -2.67
CA LYS A 22 -4.69 -2.62 -3.84
C LYS A 22 -4.80 -1.13 -3.48
N LEU A 23 -3.94 -0.31 -4.08
CA LEU A 23 -3.99 1.14 -3.99
C LEU A 23 -3.48 1.77 -5.29
N ASN A 24 -3.98 2.97 -5.59
CA ASN A 24 -3.51 3.78 -6.71
C ASN A 24 -2.92 5.08 -6.16
N TYR A 25 -1.84 5.56 -6.78
CA TYR A 25 -1.28 6.86 -6.46
C TYR A 25 -0.93 7.64 -7.72
N SER A 26 -1.49 8.84 -7.85
CA SER A 26 -1.22 9.75 -8.97
C SER A 26 -1.41 11.18 -8.53
N GLU A 27 -0.57 12.10 -9.01
CA GLU A 27 -0.74 13.55 -8.80
C GLU A 27 -0.93 13.96 -7.32
N ASP A 28 -0.21 13.27 -6.41
CA ASP A 28 -0.30 13.47 -4.95
C ASP A 28 -1.64 13.04 -4.31
N SER A 29 -2.50 12.38 -5.07
CA SER A 29 -3.69 11.68 -4.60
C SER A 29 -3.39 10.21 -4.33
N LEU A 30 -3.85 9.72 -3.18
CA LEU A 30 -3.86 8.31 -2.82
C LEU A 30 -5.31 7.82 -2.88
N ASP A 31 -5.60 6.94 -3.84
CA ASP A 31 -6.92 6.34 -3.96
C ASP A 31 -6.91 4.93 -3.38
N LEU A 32 -7.74 4.76 -2.35
CA LEU A 32 -8.02 3.48 -1.72
C LEU A 32 -9.50 3.19 -1.88
N ASP A 33 -9.79 2.14 -2.65
CA ASP A 33 -11.16 1.67 -2.81
C ASP A 33 -11.48 0.68 -1.67
N GLU A 34 -12.54 0.96 -0.93
CA GLU A 34 -12.97 0.20 0.26
C GLU A 34 -13.13 -1.30 -0.05
N LYS A 35 -13.49 -1.67 -1.28
CA LYS A 35 -13.60 -3.08 -1.69
C LYS A 35 -12.27 -3.84 -1.63
N TYR A 36 -11.15 -3.12 -1.57
CA TYR A 36 -9.80 -3.67 -1.43
C TYR A 36 -9.25 -3.56 -0.01
N ILE A 37 -10.05 -3.12 0.96
CA ILE A 37 -9.70 -3.03 2.38
C ILE A 37 -10.64 -3.94 3.17
N ARG A 38 -10.12 -5.08 3.62
CA ARG A 38 -10.96 -6.09 4.31
C ARG A 38 -11.32 -5.73 5.74
N ASN A 39 -10.50 -4.92 6.42
CA ASN A 39 -10.65 -4.68 7.87
C ASN A 39 -10.97 -3.21 8.20
N MET A 40 -11.40 -2.39 7.23
CA MET A 40 -11.52 -0.93 7.40
C MET A 40 -12.47 -0.54 8.55
N VAL A 41 -13.61 -1.24 8.65
CA VAL A 41 -14.63 -1.01 9.68
C VAL A 41 -14.12 -1.30 11.09
N PHE A 42 -13.14 -2.18 11.23
CA PHE A 42 -12.60 -2.61 12.53
C PHE A 42 -11.36 -1.84 12.97
N ALA A 43 -10.82 -0.95 12.14
CA ALA A 43 -9.52 -0.35 12.36
C ALA A 43 -9.45 1.14 11.98
N SER A 44 -10.57 1.87 12.00
CA SER A 44 -10.66 3.25 11.48
C SER A 44 -9.67 4.21 12.13
N ASP A 45 -9.55 4.22 13.46
CA ASP A 45 -8.68 5.17 14.17
C ASP A 45 -7.19 4.84 13.94
N ASP A 46 -6.85 3.56 14.01
CA ASP A 46 -5.53 3.03 13.71
C ASP A 46 -5.12 3.27 12.25
N PHE A 47 -6.07 3.17 11.34
CA PHE A 47 -5.87 3.40 9.91
C PHE A 47 -5.69 4.89 9.64
N ASN A 48 -6.51 5.75 10.23
CA ASN A 48 -6.38 7.20 10.12
C ASN A 48 -5.00 7.68 10.59
N ALA A 49 -4.48 7.09 11.68
CA ALA A 49 -3.13 7.39 12.17
C ALA A 49 -2.02 6.94 11.20
N GLU A 50 -2.20 5.81 10.50
CA GLU A 50 -1.22 5.29 9.52
C GLU A 50 -1.38 5.91 8.11
N TYR A 51 -2.50 6.57 7.81
CA TYR A 51 -2.83 7.07 6.48
C TYR A 51 -1.81 8.09 5.96
N GLU A 52 -1.39 9.05 6.80
CA GLU A 52 -0.35 10.02 6.45
C GLU A 52 1.01 9.34 6.18
N GLY A 53 1.32 8.29 6.93
CA GLY A 53 2.50 7.45 6.70
C GLY A 53 2.46 6.77 5.34
N LEU A 54 1.29 6.22 4.98
CA LEU A 54 1.06 5.57 3.69
C LEU A 54 1.19 6.58 2.55
N LYS A 55 0.55 7.75 2.65
CA LYS A 55 0.64 8.83 1.65
C LYS A 55 2.09 9.25 1.44
N ASN A 56 2.85 9.46 2.51
CA ASN A 56 4.27 9.80 2.43
C ASN A 56 5.12 8.71 1.75
N LYS A 57 4.83 7.44 2.01
CA LYS A 57 5.52 6.32 1.34
C LYS A 57 5.18 6.26 -0.14
N CYS A 58 3.92 6.39 -0.52
CA CYS A 58 3.52 6.45 -1.92
C CYS A 58 4.13 7.66 -2.66
N ARG A 59 4.20 8.82 -2.01
CA ARG A 59 4.87 10.01 -2.56
C ARG A 59 6.34 9.76 -2.89
N LYS A 60 7.05 9.01 -2.04
CA LYS A 60 8.46 8.64 -2.30
C LYS A 60 8.57 7.74 -3.53
N ILE A 61 7.68 6.75 -3.67
CA ILE A 61 7.65 5.85 -4.84
C ILE A 61 7.32 6.64 -6.11
N TYR A 62 6.32 7.52 -6.07
CA TYR A 62 5.96 8.39 -7.18
C TYR A 62 7.15 9.25 -7.65
N LYS A 63 7.89 9.85 -6.70
CA LYS A 63 9.11 10.62 -7.03
C LYS A 63 10.19 9.75 -7.68
N THR A 64 10.32 8.49 -7.26
CA THR A 64 11.26 7.53 -7.87
C THR A 64 10.84 7.12 -9.27
N LEU A 65 9.55 6.80 -9.47
CA LEU A 65 9.03 6.32 -10.76
C LEU A 65 8.75 7.45 -11.76
N LYS A 66 8.61 8.70 -11.27
CA LYS A 66 8.20 9.88 -12.04
C LYS A 66 6.88 9.69 -12.81
N ARG A 67 6.01 8.82 -12.32
CA ARG A 67 4.69 8.54 -12.88
C ARG A 67 3.75 8.00 -11.80
N GLY A 68 2.45 8.11 -12.07
CA GLY A 68 1.42 7.44 -11.27
C GLY A 68 1.62 5.93 -11.30
N PHE A 69 1.21 5.25 -10.22
CA PHE A 69 1.40 3.81 -10.12
C PHE A 69 0.22 3.12 -9.43
N LEU A 70 0.01 1.88 -9.83
CA LEU A 70 -0.91 0.96 -9.20
C LEU A 70 -0.14 -0.10 -8.43
N LEU A 71 -0.37 -0.15 -7.12
CA LEU A 71 0.22 -1.17 -6.26
C LEU A 71 -0.80 -2.26 -5.96
N LYS A 72 -0.40 -3.52 -6.17
CA LYS A 72 -1.19 -4.71 -5.86
C LYS A 72 -0.41 -5.59 -4.89
N ILE A 73 -1.08 -6.03 -3.84
CA ILE A 73 -0.55 -6.97 -2.85
C ILE A 73 -1.33 -8.27 -2.98
N ARG A 74 -0.62 -9.36 -3.26
CA ARG A 74 -1.20 -10.70 -3.37
C ARG A 74 -0.53 -11.63 -2.38
N LYS A 75 -1.30 -12.58 -1.87
CA LYS A 75 -0.80 -13.68 -1.06
C LYS A 75 -0.89 -14.96 -1.89
N ASP A 76 0.19 -15.74 -1.95
CA ASP A 76 0.13 -17.06 -2.57
C ASP A 76 -0.44 -18.13 -1.60
N MET A 77 -0.56 -19.36 -2.10
CA MET A 77 -1.04 -20.51 -1.32
C MET A 77 -0.08 -20.90 -0.18
N SER A 78 1.18 -20.47 -0.25
CA SER A 78 2.24 -20.71 0.74
C SER A 78 2.36 -19.57 1.75
N ASN A 79 1.42 -18.62 1.75
CA ASN A 79 1.39 -17.42 2.59
C ASN A 79 2.50 -16.38 2.32
N ASN A 80 3.22 -16.46 1.21
CA ASN A 80 4.15 -15.44 0.78
C ASN A 80 3.41 -14.24 0.19
N TYR A 81 3.98 -13.05 0.38
CA TYR A 81 3.45 -11.81 -0.17
C TYR A 81 4.19 -11.43 -1.43
N PHE A 82 3.43 -11.05 -2.46
CA PHE A 82 3.94 -10.51 -3.71
C PHE A 82 3.39 -9.11 -3.89
N ILE A 83 4.29 -8.16 -4.13
CA ILE A 83 3.94 -6.78 -4.41
C ILE A 83 4.26 -6.51 -5.88
N THR A 84 3.29 -5.95 -6.58
CA THR A 84 3.47 -5.52 -7.97
C THR A 84 3.14 -4.05 -8.06
N ILE A 85 4.09 -3.28 -8.62
CA ILE A 85 3.91 -1.87 -8.94
C ILE A 85 3.83 -1.77 -10.46
N ILE A 86 2.72 -1.22 -10.96
CA ILE A 86 2.42 -1.06 -12.39
C ILE A 86 2.41 0.43 -12.70
#